data_AF-A0A183L291-F1
#
_entry.id   AF-A0A183L291-F1
#
_cell.length_a   1.000
_cell.length_b   1.000
_cell.length_c   1.000
_cell.angle_alpha   90.00
_cell.angle_beta   90.00
_cell.angle_gamma   90.00
#
_symmetry.space_group_name_H-M   'P 1'
#
loop_
_entity.id
_entity.type
_entity.pdbx_description
1 polymer ?
#
loop_
_entity_poly.entity_id
_entity_poly.type
_entity_poly.pdbx_seq_one_letter_code
_entity_poly.pdbx_strand_id
1 'polypeptide(L)'
;MHRYALLCSSSKADVSSPLRRTSTEVNKPVCDETNKMLRMLLKSVSELSTKMDKMLFLCERLAMGVTDRRTEEMDSDATHFPLRTHEELCSLEAALENQKFRDHFVERLYHLLCEDPRKSAKASLQYLLSPELANTYTLHGTRSKFGIGKYKFYSTVQSSLCSLFRSASCPEKDIIHAMATASQRGVESKLTMNTASKKHVPKYPLNPTEAKYQKTVNGPSRDIFAGDLVVSNKYQDRARKWYKRKQEKGVHANSTKNRGTMMKDNGSTKWL
;
A
#
# COMPACT_ATOMS: atom_id res chain seq x y z
N MET A 1 -11.29 1.25 -37.24
CA MET A 1 -9.82 1.23 -37.41
C MET A 1 -9.41 2.46 -38.20
N HIS A 2 -9.11 3.58 -37.54
CA HIS A 2 -8.60 4.78 -38.22
C HIS A 2 -7.16 5.05 -37.80
N ARG A 3 -6.26 4.93 -38.79
CA ARG A 3 -4.84 5.29 -38.72
C ARG A 3 -4.72 6.79 -39.02
N TYR A 4 -4.07 7.55 -38.15
CA TYR A 4 -3.61 8.90 -38.46
C TYR A 4 -2.12 8.83 -38.77
N ALA A 5 -1.75 9.20 -40.01
CA ALA A 5 -0.38 9.40 -40.46
C ALA A 5 0.00 10.86 -40.24
N LEU A 6 1.11 11.13 -39.55
CA LEU A 6 1.69 12.45 -39.38
C LEU A 6 2.79 12.65 -40.44
N LEU A 7 2.54 13.57 -41.37
CA LEU A 7 3.50 14.08 -42.34
C LEU A 7 4.42 15.11 -41.66
N CYS A 8 5.72 14.82 -41.65
CA CYS A 8 6.76 15.75 -41.20
C CYS A 8 7.22 16.57 -42.42
N SER A 9 7.01 17.88 -42.42
CA SER A 9 7.52 18.78 -43.46
C SER A 9 8.85 19.38 -43.01
N SER A 10 9.91 19.04 -43.73
CA SER A 10 11.27 19.56 -43.57
C SER A 10 11.47 20.73 -44.53
N SER A 11 11.75 21.92 -44.01
CA SER A 11 12.13 23.08 -44.81
C SER A 11 13.62 23.35 -44.65
N LYS A 12 14.39 23.07 -45.71
CA LYS A 12 15.77 23.51 -45.91
C LYS A 12 15.74 24.94 -46.46
N ALA A 13 16.49 25.84 -45.85
CA ALA A 13 16.88 27.10 -46.48
C ALA A 13 18.38 27.27 -46.29
N ASP A 14 19.12 27.06 -47.38
CA ASP A 14 20.52 27.42 -47.55
C ASP A 14 20.61 28.95 -47.67
N VAL A 15 21.35 29.60 -46.77
CA VAL A 15 21.86 30.95 -46.99
C VAL A 15 23.33 30.97 -46.57
N SER A 16 24.18 30.88 -47.58
CA SER A 16 25.62 31.07 -47.48
C SER A 16 25.96 32.56 -47.54
N SER A 17 26.82 33.01 -46.64
CA SER A 17 27.59 34.25 -46.80
C SER A 17 28.90 34.15 -46.00
N PRO A 18 30.08 34.34 -46.62
CA PRO A 18 31.35 34.28 -45.94
C PRO A 18 31.79 35.69 -45.52
N LEU A 19 32.14 35.90 -44.25
CA LEU A 19 33.05 36.99 -43.93
C LEU A 19 33.93 36.67 -42.72
N ARG A 20 35.21 36.51 -43.06
CA ARG A 20 36.36 36.27 -42.21
C ARG A 20 36.63 37.52 -41.37
N ARG A 21 36.52 37.43 -40.04
CA ARG A 21 37.28 38.28 -39.11
C ARG A 21 37.82 37.43 -37.97
N THR A 22 39.14 37.31 -37.98
CA THR A 22 40.00 36.83 -36.91
C THR A 22 39.79 37.67 -35.65
N SER A 23 39.17 37.06 -34.62
CA SER A 23 39.39 37.43 -33.23
C SER A 23 39.77 36.16 -32.49
N THR A 24 41.07 36.00 -32.22
CA THR A 24 41.60 34.99 -31.32
C THR A 24 41.35 35.48 -29.91
N GLU A 25 40.10 35.41 -29.47
CA GLU A 25 39.72 35.60 -28.08
C GLU A 25 39.43 34.21 -27.51
N VAL A 26 40.25 33.82 -26.53
CA VAL A 26 40.22 32.54 -25.83
C VAL A 26 38.89 32.42 -25.09
N ASN A 27 37.88 31.92 -25.81
CA ASN A 27 36.56 31.59 -25.29
C ASN A 27 36.68 30.33 -24.41
N LYS A 28 37.01 30.55 -23.13
CA LYS A 28 36.89 29.53 -22.09
C LYS A 28 35.43 29.03 -21.99
N PRO A 29 35.22 27.75 -21.64
CA PRO A 29 33.96 27.06 -21.85
C PRO A 29 32.92 27.50 -20.82
N VAL A 30 32.21 28.58 -21.13
CA VAL A 30 30.97 28.99 -20.43
C VAL A 30 29.95 27.83 -20.37
N CYS A 31 30.10 26.83 -21.24
CA CYS A 31 29.29 25.62 -21.33
C CYS A 31 29.37 24.70 -20.09
N ASP A 32 30.50 24.62 -19.39
CA ASP A 32 30.70 23.58 -18.37
C ASP A 32 29.92 23.87 -17.08
N GLU A 33 29.90 25.12 -16.63
CA GLU A 33 29.18 25.50 -15.41
C GLU A 33 27.67 25.44 -15.60
N THR A 34 27.17 25.83 -16.79
CA THR A 34 25.75 25.71 -17.14
C THR A 34 25.30 24.25 -17.14
N ASN A 35 26.10 23.34 -17.72
CA ASN A 35 25.81 21.91 -17.73
C ASN A 35 25.81 21.31 -16.32
N LYS A 36 26.74 21.73 -15.46
CA LYS A 36 26.77 21.30 -14.05
C LYS A 36 25.53 21.77 -13.29
N MET A 37 25.12 23.02 -13.49
CA MET A 37 23.91 23.58 -12.89
C MET A 37 22.65 22.82 -13.34
N LEU A 38 22.52 22.53 -14.64
CA LEU A 38 21.40 21.74 -15.19
C LEU A 38 21.32 20.34 -14.57
N ARG A 39 22.46 19.65 -14.38
CA ARG A 39 22.49 18.33 -13.72
C ARG A 39 22.04 18.40 -12.27
N MET A 40 22.47 19.41 -11.52
CA MET A 40 22.02 19.61 -10.13
C MET A 40 20.50 19.87 -10.09
N LEU A 41 19.99 20.70 -11.00
CA LEU A 41 18.58 21.06 -11.07
C LEU A 41 17.71 19.83 -11.40
N LEU A 42 18.12 19.01 -12.37
CA LEU A 42 17.44 17.75 -12.70
C LEU A 42 17.43 16.76 -11.52
N LYS A 43 18.54 16.67 -10.77
CA LYS A 43 18.62 15.84 -9.56
C LYS A 43 17.64 16.31 -8.49
N SER A 44 17.59 17.62 -8.21
CA SER A 44 16.66 18.21 -7.24
C SER A 44 15.19 18.02 -7.65
N VAL A 45 14.87 18.17 -8.93
CA VAL A 45 13.51 17.95 -9.46
C VAL A 45 13.09 16.48 -9.30
N SER A 46 14.00 15.54 -9.57
CA SER A 46 13.73 14.11 -9.42
C SER A 46 13.48 13.73 -7.95
N GLU A 47 14.28 14.30 -7.03
CA GLU A 47 14.11 14.09 -5.60
C GLU A 47 12.79 14.70 -5.08
N LEU A 48 12.43 15.89 -5.56
CA LEU A 48 11.15 16.54 -5.23
C LEU A 48 9.95 15.74 -5.74
N SER A 49 10.01 15.24 -6.98
CA SER A 49 8.97 14.38 -7.57
C SER A 49 8.73 13.15 -6.67
N THR A 50 9.81 12.49 -6.24
CA THR A 50 9.73 11.33 -5.34
C THR A 50 9.08 11.71 -3.99
N LYS A 51 9.34 12.90 -3.45
CA LYS A 51 8.70 13.39 -2.22
C LYS A 51 7.22 13.71 -2.43
N MET A 52 6.84 14.27 -3.57
CA MET A 52 5.44 14.53 -3.93
C MET A 52 4.64 13.24 -4.07
N ASP A 53 5.22 12.18 -4.66
CA ASP A 53 4.54 10.88 -4.78
C ASP A 53 4.24 10.28 -3.39
N LYS A 54 5.19 10.41 -2.44
CA LYS A 54 4.97 10.00 -1.05
C LYS A 54 3.89 10.83 -0.36
N MET A 55 3.87 12.14 -0.57
CA MET A 55 2.82 13.01 -0.03
C MET A 55 1.44 12.68 -0.62
N LEU A 56 1.36 12.45 -1.93
CA LEU A 56 0.11 12.09 -2.60
C LEU A 56 -0.44 10.78 -2.04
N PHE A 57 0.43 9.80 -1.83
CA PHE A 57 0.08 8.53 -1.18
C PHE A 57 -0.50 8.74 0.24
N LEU A 58 0.11 9.61 1.04
CA LEU A 58 -0.41 9.96 2.37
C LEU A 58 -1.73 10.74 2.31
N CYS A 59 -1.88 11.68 1.38
CA CYS A 59 -3.11 12.44 1.18
C CYS A 59 -4.26 11.53 0.73
N GLU A 60 -4.02 10.56 -0.14
CA GLU A 60 -5.02 9.54 -0.51
C GLU A 60 -5.41 8.68 0.71
N ARG A 61 -4.42 8.27 1.52
CA ARG A 61 -4.69 7.53 2.76
C ARG A 61 -5.52 8.33 3.77
N LEU A 62 -5.20 9.62 3.94
CA LEU A 62 -5.95 10.52 4.82
C LEU A 62 -7.35 10.82 4.28
N ALA A 63 -7.50 11.03 2.96
CA ALA A 63 -8.80 11.30 2.35
C ALA A 63 -9.74 10.08 2.41
N MET A 64 -9.19 8.86 2.34
CA MET A 64 -9.98 7.63 2.57
C MET A 64 -10.44 7.46 4.02
N GLY A 65 -9.71 7.99 5.00
CA GLY A 65 -10.13 8.01 6.41
C GLY A 65 -11.00 9.21 6.81
N VAL A 66 -11.32 10.11 5.87
CA VAL A 66 -12.14 11.33 6.09
C VAL A 66 -13.46 11.25 5.30
N THR A 67 -13.85 10.08 4.80
CA THR A 67 -15.23 9.89 4.33
C THR A 67 -16.16 9.63 5.51
N ASP A 68 -16.77 10.73 5.94
CA ASP A 68 -18.09 10.83 6.54
C ASP A 68 -18.24 10.36 8.00
N ARG A 69 -18.13 11.34 8.91
CA ARG A 69 -18.64 11.29 10.29
C ARG A 69 -20.17 11.31 10.33
N ARG A 70 -20.82 10.40 9.61
CA ARG A 70 -22.11 9.87 10.04
C ARG A 70 -21.86 8.49 10.62
N THR A 71 -21.27 8.53 11.82
CA THR A 71 -21.35 7.46 12.79
C THR A 71 -22.83 7.22 13.05
N GLU A 72 -23.47 6.36 12.25
CA GLU A 72 -24.36 5.41 12.87
C GLU A 72 -23.45 4.58 13.77
N GLU A 73 -23.49 4.93 15.04
CA GLU A 73 -23.18 4.09 16.18
C GLU A 73 -23.95 2.78 15.96
N MET A 74 -23.41 1.93 15.08
CA MET A 74 -23.79 0.53 15.07
C MET A 74 -23.32 0.04 16.43
N ASP A 75 -24.28 -0.43 17.23
CA ASP A 75 -24.11 -1.38 18.33
C ASP A 75 -23.33 -2.60 17.82
N SER A 76 -22.05 -2.38 17.47
CA SER A 76 -21.08 -3.39 17.10
C SER A 76 -20.51 -3.92 18.41
N ASP A 77 -21.41 -4.38 19.27
CA ASP A 77 -21.07 -5.39 20.24
C ASP A 77 -20.31 -6.50 19.50
N ALA A 78 -19.10 -6.78 19.97
CA ALA A 78 -18.70 -8.12 20.40
C ALA A 78 -17.22 -8.44 20.15
N THR A 79 -16.54 -7.84 19.17
CA THR A 79 -15.14 -8.18 18.90
C THR A 79 -14.17 -7.22 19.57
N HIS A 80 -13.90 -7.48 20.85
CA HIS A 80 -12.85 -6.81 21.61
C HIS A 80 -11.48 -7.36 21.20
N PHE A 81 -10.64 -6.51 20.63
CA PHE A 81 -9.25 -6.85 20.30
C PHE A 81 -8.31 -6.55 21.49
N PRO A 82 -7.27 -7.35 21.73
CA PRO A 82 -6.90 -8.56 20.99
C PRO A 82 -7.72 -9.80 21.39
N LEU A 83 -7.93 -10.71 20.44
CA LEU A 83 -8.66 -11.97 20.64
C LEU A 83 -7.85 -12.90 21.55
N ARG A 84 -8.50 -13.46 22.57
CA ARG A 84 -7.89 -14.33 23.58
C ARG A 84 -8.27 -15.79 23.40
N THR A 85 -9.41 -16.09 22.78
CA THR A 85 -9.92 -17.45 22.61
C THR A 85 -10.06 -17.86 21.14
N HIS A 86 -10.13 -19.17 20.91
CA HIS A 86 -10.39 -19.71 19.57
C HIS A 86 -11.83 -19.41 19.10
N GLU A 87 -12.78 -19.34 20.02
CA GLU A 87 -14.17 -19.00 19.71
C GLU A 87 -14.29 -17.56 19.21
N GLU A 88 -13.61 -16.62 19.84
CA GLU A 88 -13.50 -15.23 19.35
C GLU A 88 -12.87 -15.15 17.96
N LEU A 89 -11.91 -16.03 17.66
CA LEU A 89 -11.31 -16.14 16.32
C LEU A 89 -12.31 -16.65 15.28
N CYS A 90 -13.13 -17.65 15.63
CA CYS A 90 -14.20 -18.13 14.76
C CYS A 90 -15.29 -17.07 14.55
N SER A 91 -15.63 -16.30 15.58
CA SER A 91 -16.55 -15.16 15.47
C SER A 91 -15.99 -14.09 14.54
N LEU A 92 -14.69 -13.81 14.59
CA LEU A 92 -14.03 -12.91 13.63
C LEU A 92 -14.14 -13.43 12.19
N GLU A 93 -13.90 -14.73 11.97
CA GLU A 93 -14.04 -15.34 10.63
C GLU A 93 -15.46 -15.21 10.08
N ALA A 94 -16.47 -15.46 10.92
CA ALA A 94 -17.87 -15.28 10.53
C ALA A 94 -18.20 -13.81 10.25
N ALA A 95 -17.68 -12.88 11.07
CA ALA A 95 -17.86 -11.44 10.86
C ALA A 95 -17.22 -10.97 9.54
N LEU A 96 -16.08 -11.55 9.15
CA LEU A 96 -15.42 -11.28 7.87
C LEU A 96 -16.22 -11.77 6.65
N GLU A 97 -17.30 -12.54 6.80
CA GLU A 97 -18.22 -12.78 5.69
C GLU A 97 -19.03 -11.53 5.33
N ASN A 98 -19.27 -10.65 6.31
CA ASN A 98 -19.99 -9.41 6.12
C ASN A 98 -19.08 -8.36 5.46
N GLN A 99 -19.49 -7.91 4.26
CA GLN A 99 -18.74 -6.91 3.50
C GLN A 99 -18.49 -5.60 4.27
N LYS A 100 -19.50 -5.08 4.99
CA LYS A 100 -19.35 -3.83 5.75
C LYS A 100 -18.30 -3.98 6.85
N PHE A 101 -18.31 -5.13 7.53
CA PHE A 101 -17.31 -5.44 8.56
C PHE A 101 -15.91 -5.59 7.95
N ARG A 102 -15.78 -6.26 6.79
CA ARG A 102 -14.50 -6.36 6.08
C ARG A 102 -13.93 -5.00 5.73
N ASP A 103 -14.75 -4.10 5.20
CA ASP A 103 -14.28 -2.77 4.77
C ASP A 103 -13.75 -1.98 5.99
N HIS A 104 -14.49 -1.97 7.09
CA HIS A 104 -14.05 -1.34 8.34
C HIS A 104 -12.84 -2.04 8.99
N PHE A 105 -12.78 -3.37 8.92
CA PHE A 105 -11.62 -4.13 9.40
C PHE A 105 -10.36 -3.76 8.62
N VAL A 106 -10.45 -3.68 7.29
CA VAL A 106 -9.35 -3.27 6.41
C VAL A 106 -8.94 -1.83 6.69
N GLU A 107 -9.88 -0.92 6.90
CA GLU A 107 -9.61 0.47 7.30
C GLU A 107 -8.79 0.53 8.60
N ARG A 108 -9.20 -0.21 9.64
CA ARG A 108 -8.44 -0.31 10.89
C ARG A 108 -7.05 -0.89 10.69
N LEU A 109 -6.89 -1.88 9.81
CA LEU A 109 -5.56 -2.40 9.46
C LEU A 109 -4.69 -1.30 8.88
N TYR A 110 -5.18 -0.51 7.92
CA TYR A 110 -4.42 0.59 7.29
C TYR A 110 -3.94 1.67 8.29
N HIS A 111 -4.65 1.86 9.40
CA HIS A 111 -4.21 2.72 10.50
C HIS A 111 -3.01 2.14 11.27
N LEU A 112 -2.87 0.81 11.33
CA LEU A 112 -1.77 0.11 11.98
C LEU A 112 -0.54 -0.07 11.07
N LEU A 113 -0.70 0.07 9.76
CA LEU A 113 0.39 -0.11 8.81
C LEU A 113 1.35 1.09 8.81
N CYS A 114 2.65 0.79 8.71
CA CYS A 114 3.76 1.74 8.62
C CYS A 114 4.67 1.42 7.43
N GLU A 115 5.72 2.22 7.22
CA GLU A 115 6.64 2.06 6.08
C GLU A 115 7.50 0.78 6.14
N ASP A 116 7.48 0.03 7.25
CA ASP A 116 8.24 -1.20 7.42
C ASP A 116 7.29 -2.42 7.43
N PRO A 117 7.48 -3.40 6.51
CA PRO A 117 6.59 -4.56 6.42
C PRO A 117 6.67 -5.49 7.64
N ARG A 118 7.83 -5.57 8.31
CA ARG A 118 8.02 -6.40 9.51
C ARG A 118 7.32 -5.79 10.72
N LYS A 119 7.46 -4.48 10.91
CA LYS A 119 6.76 -3.74 11.97
C LYS A 119 5.24 -3.78 11.75
N SER A 120 4.80 -3.60 10.51
CA SER A 120 3.38 -3.62 10.14
C SER A 120 2.74 -5.00 10.33
N ALA A 121 3.42 -6.07 9.90
CA ALA A 121 2.96 -7.44 10.13
C ALA A 121 2.85 -7.76 11.63
N LYS A 122 3.87 -7.35 12.41
CA LYS A 122 3.85 -7.51 13.87
C LYS A 122 2.71 -6.74 14.53
N ALA A 123 2.53 -5.46 14.20
CA ALA A 123 1.47 -4.63 14.75
C ALA A 123 0.07 -5.19 14.42
N SER A 124 -0.13 -5.65 13.18
CA SER A 124 -1.41 -6.23 12.73
C SER A 124 -1.74 -7.51 13.51
N LEU A 125 -0.78 -8.42 13.69
CA LEU A 125 -1.00 -9.65 14.43
C LEU A 125 -1.15 -9.40 15.95
N GLN A 126 -0.43 -8.42 16.51
CA GLN A 126 -0.57 -8.05 17.93
C GLN A 126 -1.89 -7.36 18.24
N TYR A 127 -2.43 -6.60 17.28
CA TYR A 127 -3.78 -6.04 17.39
C TYR A 127 -4.82 -7.16 17.39
N LEU A 128 -4.65 -8.14 16.51
CA LEU A 128 -5.62 -9.22 16.33
C LEU A 128 -5.60 -10.27 17.43
N LEU A 129 -4.42 -10.75 17.82
CA LEU A 129 -4.27 -11.93 18.66
C LEU A 129 -3.56 -11.56 19.96
N SER A 130 -4.10 -12.06 21.06
CA SER A 130 -3.41 -11.96 22.35
C SER A 130 -2.14 -12.81 22.30
N PRO A 131 -1.09 -12.48 23.07
CA PRO A 131 0.13 -13.29 23.10
C PRO A 131 -0.13 -14.76 23.43
N GLU A 132 -1.08 -15.03 24.32
CA GLU A 132 -1.48 -16.38 24.73
C GLU A 132 -2.05 -17.15 23.55
N LEU A 133 -2.99 -16.54 22.82
CA LEU A 133 -3.59 -17.15 21.64
C LEU A 133 -2.56 -17.31 20.52
N ALA A 134 -1.78 -16.27 20.22
CA ALA A 134 -0.76 -16.27 19.16
C ALA A 134 0.25 -17.44 19.32
N ASN A 135 0.61 -17.79 20.55
CA ASN A 135 1.55 -18.88 20.83
C ASN A 135 1.03 -20.28 20.44
N THR A 136 -0.28 -20.44 20.30
CA THR A 136 -0.93 -21.69 19.89
C THR A 136 -0.99 -21.86 18.37
N TYR A 137 -0.63 -20.83 17.60
CA TYR A 137 -0.63 -20.85 16.14
C TYR A 137 0.77 -20.82 15.55
N THR A 138 0.87 -21.29 14.32
CA THR A 138 2.01 -21.16 13.42
C THR A 138 1.49 -20.89 12.01
N LEU A 139 2.35 -20.45 11.10
CA LEU A 139 1.93 -20.15 9.73
C LEU A 139 1.21 -21.34 9.06
N HIS A 140 1.86 -22.51 9.05
CA HIS A 140 1.38 -23.70 8.36
C HIS A 140 0.73 -24.75 9.26
N GLY A 141 0.78 -24.56 10.58
CA GLY A 141 0.39 -25.59 11.54
C GLY A 141 1.54 -26.58 11.80
N THR A 142 1.54 -27.18 12.98
CA THR A 142 2.42 -28.31 13.34
C THR A 142 1.59 -29.37 14.06
N ARG A 143 2.22 -30.47 14.49
CA ARG A 143 1.52 -31.47 15.32
C ARG A 143 0.99 -30.93 16.64
N SER A 144 1.59 -29.85 17.17
CA SER A 144 1.25 -29.27 18.47
C SER A 144 0.61 -27.88 18.39
N LYS A 145 0.50 -27.29 17.19
CA LYS A 145 0.03 -25.91 16.99
C LYS A 145 -0.86 -25.78 15.76
N PHE A 146 -1.84 -24.88 15.81
CA PHE A 146 -2.77 -24.63 14.72
C PHE A 146 -2.13 -23.84 13.58
N GLY A 147 -2.66 -24.00 12.37
CA GLY A 147 -2.20 -23.29 11.17
C GLY A 147 -3.03 -22.04 10.90
N ILE A 148 -2.45 -20.86 11.11
CA ILE A 148 -3.14 -19.57 10.93
C ILE A 148 -3.38 -19.24 9.45
N GLY A 149 -2.59 -19.80 8.53
CA GLY A 149 -2.73 -19.54 7.09
C GLY A 149 -4.06 -20.03 6.48
N LYS A 150 -4.85 -20.80 7.23
CA LYS A 150 -6.18 -21.27 6.80
C LYS A 150 -7.30 -20.26 7.05
N TYR A 151 -7.05 -19.23 7.83
CA TYR A 151 -8.05 -18.27 8.28
C TYR A 151 -8.17 -17.09 7.31
N LYS A 152 -9.38 -16.61 7.06
CA LYS A 152 -9.68 -15.48 6.18
C LYS A 152 -9.08 -14.19 6.71
N PHE A 153 -9.05 -13.96 8.03
CA PHE A 153 -8.41 -12.77 8.59
C PHE A 153 -6.92 -12.71 8.22
N TYR A 154 -6.22 -13.85 8.21
CA TYR A 154 -4.80 -13.90 7.86
C TYR A 154 -4.60 -13.51 6.39
N SER A 155 -5.40 -14.09 5.49
CA SER A 155 -5.37 -13.74 4.07
C SER A 155 -5.71 -12.27 3.82
N THR A 156 -6.59 -11.68 4.63
CA THR A 156 -6.97 -10.26 4.57
C THR A 156 -5.81 -9.37 5.00
N VAL A 157 -5.16 -9.67 6.12
CA VAL A 157 -3.96 -8.93 6.58
C VAL A 157 -2.84 -9.03 5.56
N GLN A 158 -2.56 -10.23 5.04
CA GLN A 158 -1.56 -10.43 3.99
C GLN A 158 -1.89 -9.61 2.75
N SER A 159 -3.15 -9.62 2.29
CA SER A 159 -3.58 -8.85 1.13
C SER A 159 -3.45 -7.34 1.35
N SER A 160 -3.80 -6.83 2.54
CA SER A 160 -3.63 -5.42 2.89
C SER A 160 -2.16 -5.00 2.93
N LEU A 161 -1.29 -5.83 3.51
CA LEU A 161 0.16 -5.60 3.49
C LEU A 161 0.71 -5.65 2.07
N CYS A 162 0.34 -6.67 1.28
CA CYS A 162 0.72 -6.77 -0.12
C CYS A 162 0.27 -5.52 -0.90
N SER A 163 -0.98 -5.09 -0.75
CA SER A 163 -1.50 -3.89 -1.42
C SER A 163 -0.69 -2.64 -1.07
N LEU A 164 -0.33 -2.47 0.21
CA LEU A 164 0.46 -1.34 0.67
C LEU A 164 1.89 -1.35 0.09
N PHE A 165 2.57 -2.49 0.16
CA PHE A 165 3.99 -2.60 -0.18
C PHE A 165 4.26 -2.96 -1.64
N ARG A 166 3.23 -3.30 -2.43
CA ARG A 166 3.34 -3.59 -3.88
C ARG A 166 3.87 -2.40 -4.67
N SER A 167 3.68 -1.18 -4.17
CA SER A 167 4.23 0.04 -4.75
C SER A 167 5.67 0.34 -4.31
N ALA A 168 6.21 -0.38 -3.31
CA ALA A 168 7.36 0.05 -2.53
C ALA A 168 8.62 -0.82 -2.70
N SER A 169 8.72 -1.63 -3.76
CA SER A 169 9.87 -2.54 -4.07
C SER A 169 9.98 -3.83 -3.22
N CYS A 170 9.04 -4.11 -2.31
CA CYS A 170 9.08 -5.33 -1.52
C CYS A 170 8.43 -6.51 -2.28
N PRO A 171 9.18 -7.59 -2.59
CA PRO A 171 8.58 -8.78 -3.20
C PRO A 171 7.66 -9.49 -2.19
N GLU A 172 6.59 -10.11 -2.67
CA GLU A 172 5.57 -10.79 -1.86
C GLU A 172 6.15 -11.80 -0.85
N LYS A 173 7.22 -12.51 -1.24
CA LYS A 173 7.95 -13.45 -0.38
C LYS A 173 8.48 -12.80 0.91
N ASP A 174 8.84 -11.51 0.87
CA ASP A 174 9.35 -10.79 2.03
C ASP A 174 8.21 -10.46 3.01
N ILE A 175 7.01 -10.21 2.49
CA ILE A 175 5.80 -9.97 3.28
C ILE A 175 5.36 -11.27 3.96
N ILE A 176 5.36 -12.38 3.22
CA ILE A 176 5.07 -13.72 3.77
C ILE A 176 6.08 -14.06 4.87
N HIS A 177 7.37 -13.84 4.62
CA HIS A 177 8.42 -14.06 5.61
C HIS A 177 8.27 -13.16 6.85
N ALA A 178 7.90 -11.88 6.66
CA ALA A 178 7.63 -10.95 7.74
C ALA A 178 6.45 -11.40 8.62
N MET A 179 5.35 -11.83 7.99
CA MET A 179 4.18 -12.39 8.67
C MET A 179 4.52 -13.68 9.42
N ALA A 180 5.26 -14.60 8.79
CA ALA A 180 5.72 -15.84 9.43
C ALA A 180 6.58 -15.55 10.67
N THR A 181 7.52 -14.61 10.54
CA THR A 181 8.39 -14.18 11.64
C THR A 181 7.57 -13.55 12.77
N ALA A 182 6.60 -12.70 12.43
CA ALA A 182 5.74 -12.04 13.41
C ALA A 182 4.85 -13.02 14.17
N SER A 183 4.30 -14.05 13.51
CA SER A 183 3.55 -15.12 14.15
C SER A 183 4.42 -15.97 15.09
N GLN A 184 5.72 -16.13 14.81
CA GLN A 184 6.64 -16.90 15.65
C GLN A 184 7.20 -16.10 16.83
N ARG A 185 7.43 -14.78 16.66
CA ARG A 185 8.08 -13.91 17.66
C ARG A 185 7.15 -13.28 18.69
N GLY A 186 5.88 -13.70 18.78
CA GLY A 186 4.96 -13.27 19.85
C GLY A 186 5.47 -13.54 21.28
N VAL A 187 6.54 -14.33 21.41
CA VAL A 187 7.12 -14.81 22.67
C VAL A 187 8.14 -13.85 23.30
N GLU A 188 8.83 -12.98 22.55
CA GLU A 188 10.06 -12.35 23.10
C GLU A 188 9.89 -10.95 23.70
N SER A 189 8.81 -10.21 23.42
CA SER A 189 8.70 -8.81 23.87
C SER A 189 8.21 -8.59 25.31
N LYS A 190 8.04 -9.64 26.12
CA LYS A 190 7.72 -9.52 27.56
C LYS A 190 8.64 -10.31 28.50
N LEU A 191 9.67 -10.98 27.99
CA LEU A 191 10.61 -11.76 28.81
C LEU A 191 11.93 -11.04 29.12
N THR A 192 11.99 -9.72 28.99
CA THR A 192 13.17 -8.91 29.38
C THR A 192 12.92 -7.95 30.53
N MET A 193 11.73 -7.98 31.16
CA MET A 193 11.53 -7.35 32.47
C MET A 193 11.56 -8.46 33.53
N ASN A 194 12.67 -8.45 34.29
CA ASN A 194 12.78 -8.73 35.72
C ASN A 194 12.23 -10.04 36.34
N THR A 195 12.94 -11.17 36.17
CA THR A 195 12.97 -12.24 37.20
C THR A 195 14.26 -12.19 38.02
N ALA A 196 14.29 -11.25 38.96
CA ALA A 196 15.14 -11.31 40.16
C ALA A 196 14.26 -11.09 41.39
N SER A 197 13.38 -12.05 41.69
CA SER A 197 12.91 -12.26 43.05
C SER A 197 12.46 -13.71 43.19
N LYS A 198 13.35 -14.51 43.77
CA LYS A 198 13.09 -15.87 44.22
C LYS A 198 12.14 -15.76 45.42
N LYS A 199 10.84 -15.95 45.20
CA LYS A 199 9.94 -16.36 46.29
C LYS A 199 9.27 -17.66 45.89
N HIS A 200 9.66 -18.64 46.69
CA HIS A 200 9.18 -20.01 46.78
C HIS A 200 7.67 -20.04 47.12
N VAL A 201 7.04 -21.20 46.86
CA VAL A 201 5.72 -21.72 47.37
C VAL A 201 4.58 -21.69 46.31
N PRO A 202 3.64 -22.66 46.25
CA PRO A 202 3.67 -24.12 46.47
C PRO A 202 3.22 -24.94 45.23
N LYS A 203 3.53 -26.24 45.23
CA LYS A 203 3.05 -27.24 44.26
C LYS A 203 1.52 -27.38 44.28
N TYR A 204 0.89 -27.30 43.10
CA TYR A 204 -0.39 -27.95 42.81
C TYR A 204 -0.20 -28.98 41.69
N PRO A 205 -0.91 -30.13 41.71
CA PRO A 205 -0.87 -31.10 40.64
C PRO A 205 -1.85 -30.70 39.53
N LEU A 206 -1.35 -30.51 38.32
CA LEU A 206 -2.16 -30.31 37.13
C LEU A 206 -1.95 -31.51 36.19
N ASN A 207 -2.89 -32.45 36.19
CA ASN A 207 -3.03 -33.43 35.12
C ASN A 207 -4.01 -32.83 34.09
N PRO A 208 -3.60 -32.60 32.84
CA PRO A 208 -4.55 -32.47 31.75
C PRO A 208 -4.84 -33.85 31.14
N THR A 209 -6.12 -34.22 31.13
CA THR A 209 -6.64 -35.38 30.42
C THR A 209 -6.35 -35.24 28.93
N GLU A 210 -5.47 -36.07 28.39
CA GLU A 210 -5.15 -36.15 26.97
C GLU A 210 -6.40 -36.58 26.17
N ALA A 211 -6.99 -35.65 25.44
CA ALA A 211 -7.95 -35.97 24.39
C ALA A 211 -7.21 -36.60 23.20
N LYS A 212 -7.46 -37.88 22.95
CA LYS A 212 -6.99 -38.64 21.79
C LYS A 212 -7.59 -38.06 20.50
N TYR A 213 -6.84 -37.24 19.78
CA TYR A 213 -7.19 -36.90 18.40
C TYR A 213 -6.68 -37.99 17.45
N GLN A 214 -7.63 -38.63 16.77
CA GLN A 214 -7.36 -39.62 15.74
C GLN A 214 -6.58 -39.00 14.58
N LYS A 215 -5.52 -39.70 14.19
CA LYS A 215 -4.60 -39.40 13.10
C LYS A 215 -5.22 -39.90 11.78
N THR A 216 -5.84 -39.01 10.99
CA THR A 216 -6.10 -39.29 9.58
C THR A 216 -4.87 -38.96 8.75
N VAL A 217 -4.35 -39.99 8.09
CA VAL A 217 -3.22 -39.93 7.17
C VAL A 217 -3.77 -39.47 5.83
N ASN A 218 -3.65 -38.18 5.51
CA ASN A 218 -3.71 -37.67 4.13
C ASN A 218 -2.75 -36.49 4.04
N GLY A 219 -1.74 -36.63 3.17
CA GLY A 219 -0.66 -35.66 2.99
C GLY A 219 -1.11 -34.32 2.38
N PRO A 220 -0.23 -33.31 2.33
CA PRO A 220 -0.57 -31.99 1.83
C PRO A 220 -0.75 -32.05 0.30
N SER A 221 -1.99 -31.89 -0.16
CA SER A 221 -2.29 -31.55 -1.55
C SER A 221 -1.63 -30.21 -1.90
N ARG A 222 -0.81 -30.19 -2.95
CA ARG A 222 0.00 -29.05 -3.38
C ARG A 222 -0.71 -28.13 -4.40
N ASP A 223 -2.01 -28.32 -4.65
CA ASP A 223 -2.66 -27.70 -5.82
C ASP A 223 -3.81 -26.73 -5.50
N ILE A 224 -3.77 -25.99 -4.38
CA ILE A 224 -4.82 -25.00 -4.06
C ILE A 224 -4.22 -23.62 -3.76
N PHE A 225 -3.57 -22.99 -4.75
CA PHE A 225 -3.47 -21.52 -4.84
C PHE A 225 -3.47 -21.08 -6.31
N ALA A 226 -4.43 -21.59 -7.07
CA ALA A 226 -4.84 -21.02 -8.36
C ALA A 226 -6.38 -20.85 -8.40
N GLY A 227 -7.02 -20.76 -7.23
CA GLY A 227 -8.42 -20.42 -7.12
C GLY A 227 -8.57 -18.91 -7.10
N ASP A 228 -8.80 -18.33 -8.28
CA ASP A 228 -9.72 -17.22 -8.49
C ASP A 228 -9.88 -16.27 -7.29
N LEU A 229 -8.86 -15.44 -7.08
CA LEU A 229 -9.12 -14.10 -6.58
C LEU A 229 -9.86 -13.37 -7.70
N VAL A 230 -11.15 -13.68 -7.87
CA VAL A 230 -12.10 -12.80 -8.56
C VAL A 230 -12.10 -11.55 -7.70
N VAL A 231 -11.16 -10.65 -7.98
CA VAL A 231 -11.24 -9.26 -7.60
C VAL A 231 -12.62 -8.86 -8.07
N SER A 232 -13.55 -8.72 -7.12
CA SER A 232 -14.96 -8.46 -7.39
C SER A 232 -15.04 -7.44 -8.51
N ASN A 233 -15.69 -7.81 -9.62
CA ASN A 233 -15.72 -7.01 -10.85
C ASN A 233 -16.13 -5.55 -10.55
N LYS A 234 -16.87 -5.32 -9.46
CA LYS A 234 -17.24 -4.02 -8.90
C LYS A 234 -16.06 -3.15 -8.48
N TYR A 235 -14.96 -3.71 -7.98
CA TYR A 235 -13.77 -2.95 -7.61
C TYR A 235 -12.99 -2.51 -8.85
N GLN A 236 -12.83 -3.43 -9.83
CA GLN A 236 -12.23 -3.08 -11.11
C GLN A 236 -13.05 -2.03 -11.85
N ASP A 237 -14.38 -2.12 -11.84
CA ASP A 237 -15.26 -1.12 -12.45
C ASP A 237 -15.20 0.25 -11.76
N ARG A 238 -15.07 0.27 -10.43
CA ARG A 238 -14.86 1.53 -9.69
C ARG A 238 -13.53 2.17 -10.05
N ALA A 239 -12.45 1.39 -10.13
CA ALA A 239 -11.13 1.86 -10.54
C ALA A 239 -11.15 2.36 -12.00
N ARG A 240 -11.81 1.66 -12.94
CA ARG A 240 -11.97 2.09 -14.34
C ARG A 240 -12.78 3.38 -14.46
N LYS A 241 -13.92 3.50 -13.75
CA LYS A 241 -14.73 4.74 -13.73
C LYS A 241 -13.95 5.93 -13.18
N TRP A 242 -13.13 5.70 -12.15
CA TRP A 242 -12.29 6.75 -11.58
C TRP A 242 -11.22 7.24 -12.57
N TYR A 243 -10.50 6.30 -13.22
CA TYR A 243 -9.51 6.64 -14.25
C TYR A 243 -10.12 7.44 -15.41
N LYS A 244 -11.33 7.08 -15.83
CA LYS A 244 -12.04 7.77 -16.91
C LYS A 244 -12.40 9.21 -16.52
N ARG A 245 -12.92 9.44 -15.30
CA ARG A 245 -13.17 10.81 -14.79
C ARG A 245 -11.90 11.65 -14.66
N LYS A 246 -10.77 11.03 -14.31
CA LYS A 246 -9.49 11.74 -14.19
C LYS A 246 -9.00 12.25 -15.55
N GLN A 247 -9.13 11.42 -16.60
CA GLN A 247 -8.84 11.83 -17.98
C GLN A 247 -9.76 12.96 -18.46
N GLU A 248 -11.06 12.85 -18.20
CA GLU A 248 -12.04 13.88 -18.60
C GLU A 248 -11.80 15.23 -17.91
N LYS A 249 -11.43 15.22 -16.62
CA LYS A 249 -11.09 16.45 -15.88
C LYS A 249 -9.77 17.08 -16.36
N GLY A 250 -8.78 16.27 -16.74
CA GLY A 250 -7.53 16.76 -17.33
C GLY A 250 -7.73 17.45 -18.69
N VAL A 251 -8.65 16.93 -19.50
CA VAL A 251 -9.01 17.54 -20.80
C VAL A 251 -9.75 18.87 -20.62
N HIS A 252 -10.60 18.99 -19.60
CA HIS A 252 -11.35 20.23 -19.37
C HIS A 252 -10.49 21.38 -18.81
N ALA A 253 -9.50 21.06 -17.97
CA ALA A 253 -8.53 22.04 -17.46
C ALA A 253 -7.62 22.65 -18.54
N ASN A 254 -7.38 21.92 -19.64
CA ASN A 254 -6.59 22.42 -20.77
C ASN A 254 -7.45 23.18 -21.81
N SER A 255 -8.77 22.94 -21.84
CA SER A 255 -9.69 23.65 -22.75
C SER A 255 -10.02 25.08 -22.31
N THR A 256 -9.98 25.39 -21.00
CA THR A 256 -10.26 26.74 -20.49
C THR A 256 -9.08 27.70 -20.62
N LYS A 257 -7.88 27.22 -20.93
CA LYS A 257 -6.71 28.07 -21.17
C LYS A 257 -6.65 28.73 -22.55
N ASN A 258 -7.48 28.28 -23.51
CA ASN A 258 -7.51 28.82 -24.87
C ASN A 258 -8.73 29.69 -25.18
N ARG A 259 -9.59 30.00 -24.20
CA ARG A 259 -10.65 31.00 -24.38
C ARG A 259 -10.07 32.38 -24.07
N GLY A 260 -9.35 32.92 -25.06
CA GLY A 260 -8.94 34.31 -25.08
C GLY A 260 -10.16 35.20 -24.85
N THR A 261 -10.06 36.04 -23.84
CA THR A 261 -11.00 37.11 -23.54
C THR A 261 -11.04 38.05 -24.73
N MET A 262 -12.09 37.99 -25.57
CA MET A 262 -12.41 39.08 -26.48
C MET A 262 -12.84 40.27 -25.61
N MET A 263 -11.92 41.20 -25.34
CA MET A 263 -12.30 42.53 -24.91
C MET A 263 -12.94 43.24 -26.11
N LYS A 264 -14.20 43.64 -25.95
CA LYS A 264 -14.82 44.63 -26.83
C LYS A 264 -14.24 45.99 -26.45
N ASP A 265 -13.16 46.37 -27.11
CA ASP A 265 -12.70 47.75 -27.12
C ASP A 265 -13.67 48.57 -27.98
N ASN A 266 -14.40 49.47 -27.32
CA ASN A 266 -15.19 50.48 -27.98
C ASN A 266 -14.25 51.57 -28.52
N GLY A 267 -13.99 51.48 -29.82
CA GLY A 267 -13.68 52.63 -30.66
C GLY A 267 -12.23 53.11 -30.67
N SER A 268 -11.48 52.66 -31.68
CA SER A 268 -10.67 53.53 -32.55
C SER A 268 -9.81 52.66 -33.47
N THR A 269 -10.24 52.50 -34.71
CA THR A 269 -9.42 51.98 -35.80
C THR A 269 -8.47 53.09 -36.25
N LYS A 270 -7.17 52.93 -35.96
CA LYS A 270 -6.11 53.62 -36.70
C LYS A 270 -5.08 52.60 -37.17
N TRP A 271 -4.92 52.57 -38.49
CA TRP A 271 -3.89 51.83 -39.21
C TRP A 271 -2.61 52.65 -39.24
N LEU A 272 -1.50 52.06 -38.81
CA LEU A 272 -0.14 52.27 -39.33
C LEU A 272 0.62 50.94 -39.23
#